data_AF-A0A960HUF5-F1
#
_entry.id   AF-A0A960HUF5-F1
#
_cell.length_a   1.000
_cell.length_b   1.000
_cell.length_c   1.000
_cell.angle_alpha   90.00
_cell.angle_beta   90.00
_cell.angle_gamma   90.00
#
_symmetry.space_group_name_H-M   'P 1'
#
loop_
_entity.id
_entity.type
_entity.pdbx_description
1 polymer ?
#
loop_
_entity_poly.entity_id
_entity_poly.type
_entity_poly.pdbx_seq_one_letter_code
_entity_poly.pdbx_strand_id
1 'polypeptide(L)' 'MSVLEAIVLGIVQGLTEFLPISSSAHLRIVPELFGWDDPGASFTAVIQLGTMAAVVIYFWGDLWRIAGAWLASLR' A
#
# COMPACT_ATOMS: atom_id res chain seq x y z
N MET A 1 15.97 -6.74 8.65
CA MET A 1 14.61 -7.24 8.39
C MET A 1 14.61 -8.69 7.98
N SER A 2 13.92 -9.54 8.72
CA SER A 2 13.67 -10.93 8.33
C SER A 2 12.50 -11.04 7.33
N VAL A 3 12.39 -12.17 6.63
CA VAL A 3 11.26 -12.46 5.72
C VAL A 3 9.93 -12.46 6.49
N LEU A 4 9.93 -12.94 7.74
CA LEU A 4 8.75 -12.96 8.59
C LEU A 4 8.26 -11.53 8.91
N GLU A 5 9.18 -10.64 9.30
CA GLU A 5 8.87 -9.22 9.54
C GLU A 5 8.29 -8.56 8.28
N ALA A 6 8.89 -8.82 7.12
CA ALA A 6 8.41 -8.28 5.85
C ALA A 6 7.00 -8.75 5.50
N ILE A 7 6.69 -10.03 5.73
CA ILE A 7 5.35 -10.59 5.52
C ILE A 7 4.34 -9.93 6.48
N VAL A 8 4.66 -9.85 7.77
CA VAL A 8 3.77 -9.26 8.77
C VAL A 8 3.49 -7.79 8.45
N LEU A 9 4.53 -7.00 8.18
CA LEU A 9 4.36 -5.59 7.84
C LEU A 9 3.66 -5.38 6.49
N GLY A 10 3.87 -6.27 5.53
CA GLY A 10 3.12 -6.27 4.27
C GLY A 10 1.62 -6.51 4.47
N ILE A 11 1.25 -7.45 5.36
CA ILE A 11 -0.14 -7.70 5.74
C ILE A 11 -0.73 -6.47 6.46
N VAL A 12 0.00 -5.92 7.44
CA VAL A 12 -0.42 -4.71 8.16
C VAL A 12 -0.68 -3.56 7.18
N GLN A 13 0.26 -3.29 6.27
CA GLN A 13 0.10 -2.26 5.24
C GLN A 13 -1.10 -2.53 4.34
N GLY A 14 -1.23 -3.76 3.83
CA GLY A 14 -2.34 -4.13 2.94
C GLY A 14 -3.72 -3.99 3.60
N LEU A 15 -3.83 -4.26 4.90
CA LEU A 15 -5.09 -4.11 5.63
C LEU A 15 -5.37 -2.66 6.02
N THR A 16 -4.34 -1.91 6.41
CA THR A 16 -4.50 -0.56 6.99
C THR A 16 -4.52 0.56 5.95
N GLU A 17 -3.96 0.35 4.75
CA GLU A 17 -3.92 1.38 3.70
C GLU A 17 -5.31 1.75 3.17
N PHE A 18 -6.22 0.78 3.10
CA PHE A 18 -7.59 1.00 2.60
C PHE A 18 -8.56 1.44 3.69
N LEU A 19 -8.15 1.35 4.95
CA LEU A 19 -8.91 1.78 6.10
C LEU A 19 -8.46 3.19 6.51
N PRO A 20 -9.37 4.10 6.90
CA PRO A 20 -9.00 5.46 7.32
C PRO A 20 -8.45 5.47 8.76
N ILE A 21 -7.40 4.69 9.01
CA ILE A 21 -6.80 4.45 10.34
C ILE A 21 -5.28 4.72 10.40
N SER A 22 -4.72 5.32 9.35
CA SER A 22 -3.28 5.61 9.19
C SER A 22 -2.39 4.36 9.17
N SER A 23 -2.06 3.91 7.96
CA SER A 23 -1.13 2.80 7.74
C SER A 23 0.30 3.11 8.24
N SER A 24 0.76 4.34 8.07
CA SER A 24 2.08 4.80 8.55
C SER A 24 2.25 4.71 10.06
N ALA A 25 1.18 4.98 10.84
CA ALA A 25 1.21 4.78 12.28
C ALA A 25 1.35 3.30 12.65
N HIS A 26 0.62 2.42 11.99
CA HIS A 26 0.69 0.97 12.23
C HIS A 26 2.06 0.39 11.84
N LEU A 27 2.65 0.84 10.73
CA LEU A 27 3.99 0.44 10.32
C LEU A 27 5.10 0.91 11.27
N ARG A 28 4.85 1.92 12.11
CA ARG A 28 5.78 2.37 13.14
C ARG A 28 5.57 1.64 14.47
N ILE A 29 4.31 1.45 14.86
CA ILE A 29 3.94 0.82 16.13
C ILE A 29 4.22 -0.69 16.12
N VAL A 30 3.95 -1.40 15.02
CA VAL A 30 4.13 -2.86 14.97
C VAL A 30 5.59 -3.27 15.21
N PRO A 31 6.61 -2.72 14.52
CA PRO A 31 8.01 -3.02 14.83
C PRO A 31 8.38 -2.71 16.27
N GLU A 32 7.92 -1.56 16.80
CA GLU A 32 8.22 -1.14 18.17
C GLU A 32 7.63 -2.10 19.22
N LEU A 33 6.41 -2.61 19.00
CA LEU A 33 5.77 -3.60 19.87
C LEU A 33 6.50 -4.95 19.88
N PHE A 34 7.07 -5.37 18.74
CA PHE A 34 7.80 -6.63 18.62
C PHE A 34 9.32 -6.50 18.84
N GLY A 35 9.81 -5.29 19.13
CA GLY A 35 11.23 -5.01 19.30
C GLY A 35 12.06 -5.18 18.02
N TRP A 36 11.44 -4.99 16.86
CA TRP A 36 12.09 -5.07 15.55
C TRP A 36 12.74 -3.74 15.19
N ASP A 37 13.78 -3.83 14.35
CA ASP A 37 14.41 -2.64 13.76
C ASP A 37 13.41 -1.87 12.88
N ASP A 38 13.62 -0.56 12.76
CA ASP A 38 12.83 0.27 11.86
C ASP A 38 12.93 -0.28 10.41
N PRO A 39 11.81 -0.63 9.77
CA PRO A 39 11.82 -1.12 8.38
C PRO A 39 12.44 -0.11 7.41
N GLY A 40 12.41 1.18 7.76
CA GLY A 40 12.99 2.26 6.98
C GLY A 40 12.08 2.78 5.88
N ALA A 41 12.43 3.97 5.38
CA ALA A 41 11.66 4.68 4.36
C ALA A 41 11.60 3.93 3.03
N SER A 42 12.68 3.23 2.65
CA SER A 42 12.74 2.45 1.41
C SER A 42 11.76 1.28 1.43
N PHE A 43 11.70 0.52 2.53
CA PHE A 43 10.74 -0.57 2.67
C PHE A 43 9.30 -0.05 2.64
N THR A 44 9.02 1.00 3.41
CA THR A 44 7.70 1.64 3.47
C THR A 44 7.22 2.11 2.10
N ALA A 45 8.11 2.72 1.31
CA ALA A 45 7.78 3.13 -0.07
C ALA A 45 7.45 1.92 -0.95
N VAL A 46 8.24 0.84 -0.88
CA VAL A 46 8.04 -0.36 -1.71
C VAL A 46 6.72 -1.05 -1.39
N ILE A 47 6.37 -1.23 -0.12
CA ILE A 47 5.11 -1.88 0.26
C ILE A 47 3.87 -1.03 -0.11
N GLN A 48 4.00 0.30 -0.12
CA GLN A 48 2.94 1.20 -0.60
C GLN A 48 2.76 1.15 -2.12
N LEU A 49 3.84 0.92 -2.89
CA LEU A 49 3.69 0.58 -4.31
C LEU A 49 2.90 -0.72 -4.50
N GLY A 50 3.05 -1.68 -3.58
CA GLY A 50 2.25 -2.90 -3.56
C GLY A 50 0.75 -2.65 -3.39
N THR A 51 0.36 -1.79 -2.44
CA THR A 51 -1.06 -1.43 -2.24
C THR A 51 -1.61 -0.60 -3.39
N MET A 52 -0.80 0.30 -3.97
CA MET A 52 -1.17 1.02 -5.19
C MET A 52 -1.41 0.07 -6.37
N ALA A 53 -0.52 -0.91 -6.57
CA ALA A 53 -0.69 -1.92 -7.61
C ALA A 53 -1.97 -2.73 -7.40
N ALA A 54 -2.30 -3.09 -6.16
CA ALA A 54 -3.55 -3.79 -5.85
C ALA A 54 -4.79 -2.98 -6.28
N VAL A 55 -4.81 -1.67 -6.03
CA VAL A 55 -5.91 -0.77 -6.47
C VAL A 55 -5.99 -0.70 -7.99
N VAL A 56 -4.85 -0.53 -8.68
CA VAL A 56 -4.81 -0.45 -10.15
C VAL A 56 -5.31 -1.74 -10.78
N ILE A 57 -4.91 -2.90 -10.23
CA ILE A 57 -5.36 -4.22 -10.72
C ILE A 57 -6.85 -4.40 -10.45
N TYR A 58 -7.31 -4.09 -9.24
CA TYR A 58 -8.72 -4.24 -8.86
C TYR A 58 -9.65 -3.37 -9.72
N PHE A 59 -9.28 -2.10 -9.93
CA PHE A 59 -10.07 -1.14 -10.71
C PHE A 59 -9.64 -1.05 -12.19
N TRP A 60 -8.90 -2.02 -12.73
CA TRP A 60 -8.33 -1.93 -14.08
C TRP A 60 -9.37 -1.55 -15.15
N GLY A 61 -10.51 -2.24 -15.17
CA GLY A 61 -11.58 -1.96 -16.12
C GLY A 61 -12.23 -0.58 -15.94
N ASP A 62 -12.45 -0.15 -14.70
CA ASP A 62 -13.00 1.17 -14.40
C ASP A 62 -12.03 2.29 -14.76
N LEU A 63 -10.75 2.12 -14.47
CA LEU A 63 -9.70 3.07 -14.82
C LEU A 63 -9.64 3.28 -16.33
N TRP A 64 -9.66 2.21 -17.13
CA TRP A 64 -9.68 2.33 -18.59
C TRP A 64 -10.95 2.97 -19.12
N ARG A 65 -12.11 2.63 -18.55
CA ARG A 65 -13.40 3.24 -18.90
C ARG A 65 -13.39 4.75 -18.64
N ILE A 66 -12.93 5.17 -17.45
CA ILE A 66 -12.86 6.58 -17.07
C ILE A 66 -11.82 7.31 -17.93
N ALA A 67 -10.64 6.74 -18.13
CA ALA A 67 -9.60 7.34 -18.97
C ALA A 67 -10.07 7.52 -20.41
N GLY A 68 -10.74 6.51 -20.98
CA GLY A 68 -11.30 6.58 -22.33
C GLY A 68 -12.39 7.65 -22.46
N ALA A 69 -13.33 7.71 -21.51
CA ALA A 69 -14.37 8.73 -21.49
C ALA A 69 -13.78 10.15 -21.33
N TRP A 70 -12.77 10.31 -20.47
CA TRP A 70 -12.08 11.58 -20.27
C TRP A 70 -11.38 12.05 -21.54
N LEU A 71 -10.63 11.16 -22.22
CA LEU A 71 -9.98 11.49 -23.49
C LEU A 71 -10.98 11.84 -24.59
N ALA A 72 -12.13 11.15 -24.63
CA ALA A 72 -13.19 11.46 -25.59
C ALA A 72 -13.82 12.83 -25.36
N SER A 73 -13.87 13.31 -24.11
CA SER A 73 -14.41 14.63 -23.76
C SER A 73 -13.53 15.81 -24.18
N LEU A 74 -12.28 15.55 -24.56
CA LEU A 74 -11.33 16.55 -25.05
C LEU A 74 -11.45 16.79 -26.57
N ARG A 75 -12.32 16.05 -27.27
CA ARG A 75 -12.65 16.25 -28.68
C ARG A 75 -13.95 17.04 -28.82
#